data_AF-A0A9E2RJI7-F1
#
_entry.id   AF-A0A9E2RJI7-F1
#
_cell.length_a   1.000
_cell.length_b   1.000
_cell.length_c   1.000
_cell.angle_alpha   90.00
_cell.angle_beta   90.00
_cell.angle_gamma   90.00
#
_symmetry.space_group_name_H-M   'P 1'
#
loop_
_entity.id
_entity.type
_entity.pdbx_description
1 polymer ?
#
loop_
_entity_poly.entity_id
_entity_poly.type
_entity_poly.pdbx_seq_one_letter_code
_entity_poly.pdbx_strand_id
1 'polypeptide(L)'
;EMLGVTAAIVGAGLVDSVALLTDGRFSGATHGLMAGHVAPEAIKGGPIGAVKNGDIIVFDIAKRTLTVELSQTEIKARLKKVKQPLPRYTSGVMGKYARHVSSASEGAITT
;
A
#
# COMPACT_ATOMS: atom_id res chain seq x y z
N GLU A 1 8.17 -7.61 -5.08
CA GLU A 1 6.90 -8.26 -5.46
C GLU A 1 6.54 -9.25 -4.38
N MET A 2 5.26 -9.34 -4.01
CA MET A 2 4.82 -10.12 -2.84
C MET A 2 4.01 -11.38 -3.22
N LEU A 3 4.65 -12.34 -3.90
CA LEU A 3 3.99 -13.62 -4.25
C LEU A 3 3.65 -14.47 -3.01
N GLY A 4 4.53 -14.49 -2.00
CA GLY A 4 4.35 -15.36 -0.83
C GLY A 4 3.04 -15.11 -0.08
N VAL A 5 2.64 -13.84 0.05
CA VAL A 5 1.37 -13.47 0.72
C VAL A 5 0.17 -13.90 -0.12
N THR A 6 0.22 -13.68 -1.44
CA THR A 6 -0.87 -14.10 -2.35
C THR A 6 -1.04 -15.61 -2.36
N ALA A 7 0.06 -16.37 -2.40
CA ALA A 7 0.03 -17.83 -2.36
C ALA A 7 -0.51 -18.37 -1.03
N ALA A 8 -0.19 -17.70 0.09
CA ALA A 8 -0.71 -18.08 1.41
C ALA A 8 -2.23 -17.90 1.51
N ILE A 9 -2.79 -16.80 0.98
CA ILE A 9 -4.25 -16.58 0.95
C ILE A 9 -4.95 -17.61 0.09
N VAL A 10 -4.39 -17.94 -1.07
CA VAL A 10 -4.92 -18.98 -1.97
C VAL A 10 -4.87 -20.35 -1.28
N GLY A 11 -3.72 -20.72 -0.70
CA GLY A 11 -3.56 -22.01 0.00
C GLY A 11 -4.48 -22.15 1.22
N ALA A 12 -4.84 -21.04 1.86
CA ALA A 12 -5.80 -21.02 2.97
C ALA A 12 -7.28 -21.02 2.51
N GLY A 13 -7.55 -20.95 1.21
CA GLY A 13 -8.91 -20.92 0.67
C GLY A 13 -9.66 -19.60 0.94
N LEU A 14 -8.95 -18.51 1.18
CA LEU A 14 -9.54 -17.23 1.60
C LEU A 14 -9.75 -16.23 0.47
N VAL A 15 -9.48 -16.62 -0.78
CA VAL A 15 -9.46 -15.77 -1.99
C VAL A 15 -10.72 -14.92 -2.16
N ASP A 16 -11.89 -15.50 -1.87
CA ASP A 16 -13.19 -14.85 -2.07
C ASP A 16 -13.69 -14.08 -0.84
N SER A 17 -12.97 -14.19 0.28
CA SER A 17 -13.36 -13.61 1.58
C SER A 17 -12.43 -12.51 2.09
N VAL A 18 -11.23 -12.38 1.51
CA VAL A 18 -10.20 -11.44 1.97
C VAL A 18 -9.70 -10.62 0.80
N ALA A 19 -9.71 -9.29 0.97
CA ALA A 19 -9.06 -8.37 0.06
C ALA A 19 -7.63 -8.05 0.50
N LEU A 20 -6.71 -7.84 -0.44
CA LEU A 20 -5.34 -7.42 -0.16
C LEU A 20 -5.06 -6.01 -0.71
N LEU A 21 -4.32 -5.22 0.06
CA LEU A 21 -3.97 -3.84 -0.28
C LEU A 21 -2.50 -3.56 0.04
N THR A 22 -1.79 -2.86 -0.84
CA THR A 22 -0.41 -2.44 -0.62
C THR A 22 0.00 -1.23 -1.47
N ASP A 23 0.90 -0.40 -0.96
CA ASP A 23 1.65 0.60 -1.73
C ASP A 23 2.81 -0.01 -2.55
N GLY A 24 3.12 -1.30 -2.34
CA GLY A 24 4.01 -2.09 -3.16
C GLY A 24 3.31 -2.76 -4.35
N ARG A 25 3.74 -3.98 -4.68
CA ARG A 25 3.21 -4.78 -5.81
C ARG A 25 3.01 -6.26 -5.46
N PHE A 26 1.92 -6.84 -5.95
CA PHE A 26 1.67 -8.28 -5.99
C PHE A 26 2.15 -8.88 -7.32
N SER A 27 2.44 -10.19 -7.38
CA SER A 27 2.84 -10.82 -8.65
C SER A 27 1.61 -11.27 -9.44
N GLY A 28 1.73 -11.36 -10.78
CA GLY A 28 0.61 -11.60 -11.71
C GLY A 28 -0.16 -12.92 -11.58
N ALA A 29 0.12 -13.75 -10.57
CA ALA A 29 -0.70 -14.91 -10.20
C ALA A 29 -1.85 -14.54 -9.22
N THR A 30 -2.19 -13.25 -9.16
CA THR A 30 -3.21 -12.67 -8.29
C THR A 30 -4.60 -13.26 -8.57
N HIS A 31 -5.21 -13.87 -7.55
CA HIS A 31 -6.61 -14.29 -7.57
C HIS A 31 -7.35 -13.57 -6.44
N GLY A 32 -8.59 -13.12 -6.69
CA GLY A 32 -9.38 -12.36 -5.73
C GLY A 32 -9.16 -10.84 -5.78
N LEU A 33 -9.70 -10.14 -4.79
CA LEU A 33 -9.71 -8.68 -4.76
C LEU A 33 -8.40 -8.11 -4.21
N MET A 34 -7.54 -7.58 -5.08
CA MET A 34 -6.25 -7.01 -4.67
C MET A 34 -5.98 -5.66 -5.31
N ALA A 35 -5.45 -4.72 -4.53
CA ALA A 35 -4.97 -3.43 -5.01
C ALA A 35 -3.48 -3.23 -4.64
N GLY A 36 -2.66 -3.07 -5.67
CA GLY A 36 -1.27 -2.65 -5.55
C GLY A 36 -1.08 -1.21 -6.01
N HIS A 37 0.15 -0.70 -5.91
CA HIS A 37 0.55 0.64 -6.35
C HIS A 37 -0.29 1.76 -5.72
N VAL A 38 -0.77 1.56 -4.49
CA VAL A 38 -1.52 2.58 -3.77
C VAL A 38 -0.63 3.80 -3.55
N ALA A 39 -1.07 4.94 -4.06
CA ALA A 39 -0.35 6.20 -4.02
C ALA A 39 -1.22 7.31 -3.39
N PRO A 40 -0.64 8.23 -2.58
CA PRO A 40 0.76 8.22 -2.13
C PRO A 40 1.07 7.02 -1.23
N GLU A 41 2.31 6.52 -1.29
CA GLU A 41 2.80 5.43 -0.44
C GLU A 41 2.86 5.84 1.04
N ALA A 42 2.91 4.86 1.94
CA ALA A 42 2.87 5.10 3.39
C ALA A 42 4.02 6.01 3.86
N ILE A 43 5.23 5.80 3.33
CA ILE A 43 6.42 6.60 3.71
C ILE A 43 6.32 8.07 3.23
N LYS A 44 5.51 8.34 2.21
CA LYS A 44 5.23 9.71 1.73
C LYS A 44 4.01 10.34 2.41
N GLY A 45 3.45 9.69 3.44
CA GLY A 45 2.32 10.21 4.21
C GLY A 45 0.97 10.04 3.51
N GLY A 46 0.84 9.06 2.61
CA GLY A 46 -0.45 8.74 2.01
C GLY A 46 -1.46 8.16 3.03
N PRO A 47 -2.77 8.17 2.70
CA PRO A 47 -3.82 7.68 3.61
C PRO A 47 -3.63 6.24 4.09
N ILE A 48 -2.98 5.38 3.30
CA ILE A 48 -2.65 4.00 3.69
C ILE A 48 -1.80 3.94 4.96
N GLY A 49 -0.97 4.94 5.23
CA GLY A 49 -0.18 5.03 6.46
C GLY A 49 -0.99 5.40 7.72
N ALA A 50 -2.24 5.85 7.57
CA ALA A 50 -3.13 6.21 8.68
C ALA A 50 -4.01 5.05 9.15
N VAL A 51 -4.08 3.97 8.35
CA VAL A 51 -4.94 2.81 8.60
C VAL A 51 -4.46 2.07 9.85
N LYS A 52 -5.42 1.61 10.65
CA LYS A 52 -5.23 0.81 11.86
C LYS A 52 -6.15 -0.41 11.81
N ASN A 53 -5.83 -1.42 12.61
CA ASN A 53 -6.68 -2.60 12.76
C ASN A 53 -8.09 -2.19 13.17
N GLY A 54 -9.09 -2.75 12.48
CA GLY A 54 -10.51 -2.47 12.71
C GLY A 54 -11.07 -1.32 11.88
N ASP A 55 -10.25 -0.53 11.17
CA ASP A 55 -10.79 0.45 10.22
C ASP A 55 -11.46 -0.26 9.02
N ILE A 56 -12.55 0.33 8.52
CA ILE A 56 -13.28 -0.20 7.37
C ILE A 56 -12.66 0.35 6.09
N ILE A 57 -12.28 -0.56 5.18
CA ILE A 57 -11.79 -0.24 3.84
C ILE A 57 -12.83 -0.71 2.83
N VAL A 58 -13.27 0.20 1.97
CA VAL A 58 -14.30 -0.04 0.96
C VAL A 58 -13.65 -0.04 -0.43
N PHE A 59 -13.82 -1.16 -1.13
CA PHE A 59 -13.49 -1.31 -2.54
C PHE A 59 -14.79 -1.21 -3.34
N ASP A 60 -15.00 -0.09 -4.03
CA ASP A 60 -16.14 0.08 -4.93
C ASP A 60 -15.64 0.00 -6.37
N ILE A 61 -15.79 -1.18 -6.98
CA ILE A 61 -15.30 -1.47 -8.34
C ILE A 61 -16.09 -0.69 -9.39
N ALA A 62 -17.39 -0.50 -9.17
CA ALA A 62 -18.24 0.24 -10.10
C ALA A 62 -17.83 1.71 -10.16
N LYS A 63 -17.54 2.32 -9.00
CA LYS A 63 -17.06 3.71 -8.92
C LYS A 63 -15.56 3.85 -9.11
N ARG A 64 -14.81 2.74 -9.14
CA ARG A 64 -13.34 2.71 -9.19
C ARG A 64 -12.72 3.48 -8.03
N THR A 65 -13.29 3.35 -6.84
CA THR A 65 -12.81 4.02 -5.64
C THR A 65 -12.34 3.02 -4.60
N LEU A 66 -11.25 3.37 -3.92
CA LEU A 66 -10.76 2.71 -2.74
C LEU A 66 -10.73 3.74 -1.60
N THR A 67 -11.53 3.52 -0.57
CA THR A 67 -11.69 4.48 0.53
C THR A 67 -11.54 3.80 1.88
N VAL A 68 -10.97 4.51 2.84
CA VAL A 68 -11.08 4.14 4.25
C VAL A 68 -12.18 4.99 4.88
N GLU A 69 -13.05 4.41 5.71
CA GLU A 69 -14.15 5.13 6.38
C GLU A 69 -13.64 5.99 7.54
N LEU A 70 -12.79 6.95 7.21
CA LEU A 70 -12.25 7.93 8.14
C LEU A 70 -12.43 9.33 7.56
N SER A 71 -12.69 10.28 8.43
CA SER A 71 -12.71 11.69 8.05
C SER A 71 -11.29 12.16 7.67
N GLN A 72 -11.21 13.17 6.79
CA GLN A 72 -9.93 13.77 6.40
C GLN A 72 -9.17 14.38 7.60
N THR A 73 -9.89 14.90 8.59
CA THR A 73 -9.32 15.42 9.83
C THR A 73 -8.68 14.31 10.66
N GLU A 74 -9.34 13.15 10.76
CA GLU A 74 -8.81 11.99 11.45
C GLU A 74 -7.58 11.40 10.75
N ILE A 75 -7.63 11.24 9.42
CA ILE A 75 -6.47 10.77 8.63
C ILE A 75 -5.26 11.66 8.92
N LYS A 76 -5.41 12.98 8.82
CA LYS A 76 -4.33 13.95 9.11
C LYS A 76 -3.84 13.86 10.55
N ALA A 77 -4.75 13.70 11.52
CA ALA A 77 -4.39 13.58 12.93
C ALA A 77 -3.61 12.27 13.22
N ARG A 78 -3.97 11.17 12.55
CA ARG A 78 -3.27 9.89 12.67
C ARG A 78 -1.88 9.96 12.03
N LEU A 79 -1.77 10.51 10.82
CA LEU A 79 -0.49 10.67 10.11
C LEU A 79 0.54 11.48 10.91
N LYS A 80 0.12 12.53 11.63
CA LYS A 80 1.00 13.30 12.53
C LYS A 80 1.63 12.45 13.65
N LYS A 81 0.99 11.34 14.02
CA LYS A 81 1.45 10.42 15.07
C LYS A 81 2.21 9.22 14.50
N VAL A 82 2.23 9.04 13.18
CA VAL A 82 2.96 7.94 12.54
C VAL A 82 4.45 8.24 12.64
N LYS A 83 5.16 7.37 13.37
CA LYS A 83 6.62 7.37 13.37
C LYS A 83 7.10 6.70 12.08
N GLN A 84 7.66 7.48 11.16
CA GLN A 84 8.19 6.92 9.93
C GLN A 84 9.32 5.93 10.23
N PRO A 85 9.36 4.77 9.56
CA PRO A 85 10.46 3.84 9.70
C PRO A 85 11.75 4.46 9.18
N LEU A 86 12.87 4.12 9.82
CA LEU A 86 14.19 4.52 9.32
C LEU A 86 14.48 3.80 8.00
N PRO A 87 15.15 4.46 7.03
CA PRO A 87 15.57 3.81 5.79
C PRO A 87 16.43 2.59 6.10
N ARG A 88 16.03 1.42 5.57
CA ARG A 88 16.80 0.18 5.71
C ARG A 88 18.18 0.26 5.04
N TYR A 89 18.28 1.06 3.97
CA TYR A 89 19.50 1.30 3.22
C TYR A 89 19.76 2.79 3.13
N THR A 90 20.86 3.26 3.72
CA THR A 90 21.28 4.67 3.67
C THR A 90 22.31 4.92 2.56
N SER A 91 23.00 3.88 2.10
CA SER A 91 24.03 3.92 1.05
C SER A 91 23.80 2.84 -0.03
N GLY A 92 24.67 2.82 -1.04
CA GLY A 92 24.59 1.86 -2.15
C GLY A 92 23.42 2.10 -3.10
N VAL A 93 23.15 1.13 -3.97
CA VAL A 93 22.13 1.23 -5.03
C VAL A 93 20.73 1.47 -4.48
N MET A 94 20.35 0.79 -3.40
CA MET A 94 19.02 0.95 -2.78
C MET A 94 18.87 2.30 -2.08
N GLY A 95 19.94 2.80 -1.44
CA GLY A 95 19.95 4.14 -0.88
C GLY A 95 19.81 5.22 -1.96
N LYS A 96 20.46 5.05 -3.12
CA LYS A 96 20.27 5.93 -4.28
C LYS A 96 18.82 5.86 -4.78
N TYR A 97 18.32 4.66 -5.07
CA TYR A 97 16.95 4.47 -5.57
C TYR A 97 15.92 5.15 -4.68
N ALA A 98 15.95 4.89 -3.36
CA ALA A 98 14.99 5.47 -2.42
C ALA A 98 15.01 7.02 -2.36
N ARG A 99 16.13 7.66 -2.70
CA ARG A 99 16.24 9.12 -2.79
C ARG A 99 15.69 9.71 -4.09
N HIS A 100 15.73 8.96 -5.18
CA HIS A 100 15.50 9.46 -6.53
C HIS A 100 14.23 8.93 -7.19
N VAL A 101 13.63 7.86 -6.66
CA VAL A 101 12.44 7.25 -7.24
C VAL A 101 11.21 8.15 -7.09
N SER A 102 10.45 8.27 -8.17
CA SER A 102 9.15 8.93 -8.22
C SER A 102 8.01 8.04 -7.69
N SER A 103 6.81 8.59 -7.62
CA SER A 103 5.64 7.81 -7.20
C SER A 103 5.36 6.63 -8.15
N ALA A 104 4.79 5.55 -7.62
CA ALA A 104 4.27 4.46 -8.47
C ALA A 104 3.21 4.96 -9.47
N SER A 105 2.46 6.02 -9.12
CA SER A 105 1.50 6.67 -10.03
C SER A 105 2.17 7.37 -11.23
N GLU A 106 3.47 7.60 -11.16
CA GLU A 106 4.30 8.22 -12.20
C GLU A 106 5.26 7.20 -12.85
N GLY A 107 5.06 5.90 -12.57
CA GLY A 107 5.86 4.82 -13.13
C GLY A 107 7.16 4.50 -12.37
N ALA A 108 7.36 5.04 -11.16
CA ALA A 108 8.55 4.81 -10.34
C ALA A 108 9.88 5.07 -11.09
N ILE A 109 9.90 6.15 -11.89
CA ILE A 109 11.08 6.58 -12.63
C ILE A 109 12.11 7.18 -11.65
N THR A 110 13.39 7.12 -12.00
CA THR A 110 14.48 7.72 -11.21
C THR A 110 15.12 8.85 -11.99
N THR A 111 15.24 10.03 -11.36
CA THR A 111 15.97 11.19 -11.90
C THR A 111 17.29 11.41 -11.17
#